data_AF-A0A8K0XR22-F1
#
_entry.id   AF-A0A8K0XR22-F1
#
_cell.length_a   1.000
_cell.length_b   1.000
_cell.length_c   1.000
_cell.angle_alpha   90.00
_cell.angle_beta   90.00
_cell.angle_gamma   90.00
#
_symmetry.space_group_name_H-M   'P 1'
#
loop_
_entity.id
_entity.type
_entity.pdbx_description
1 polymer ?
#
loop_
_entity_poly.entity_id
_entity_poly.type
_entity_poly.pdbx_seq_one_letter_code
_entity_poly.pdbx_strand_id
1 'polypeptide(L)'
;MDLSDTIALLNIALSLELNHILPQIFYIVSQATDRVLATGYTDKDGTHWELSRDKLSRVMAGRKRCIICAKQSILKTMLSPLCESKEGCLMRLKNRRDGTLSFLHEDTASLMGAAWIEPIGLCAPCTRLHTDICNEERRKCWERLAHIFGLVLEVVRPVSSRQVDNE
;
A
#
# COMPACT_ATOMS: atom_id res chain seq x y z
N MET A 1 -12.11 1.87 -12.48
CA MET A 1 -12.77 1.54 -11.20
C MET A 1 -12.73 2.81 -10.39
N ASP A 2 -13.89 3.33 -10.01
CA ASP A 2 -13.91 4.44 -9.06
C ASP A 2 -13.39 3.90 -7.72
N LEU A 3 -12.54 4.65 -7.00
CA LEU A 3 -12.13 4.23 -5.66
C LEU A 3 -13.34 4.08 -4.73
N SER A 4 -14.47 4.70 -5.08
CA SER A 4 -15.76 4.53 -4.42
C SER A 4 -16.32 3.10 -4.51
N ASP A 5 -16.06 2.37 -5.62
CA ASP A 5 -16.51 0.97 -5.81
C ASP A 5 -15.83 -0.01 -4.82
N THR A 6 -14.73 0.42 -4.20
CA THR A 6 -13.91 -0.44 -3.36
C THR A 6 -14.59 -0.80 -2.04
N ILE A 7 -15.51 0.05 -1.54
CA ILE A 7 -16.33 -0.23 -0.35
C ILE A 7 -17.27 -1.41 -0.62
N ALA A 8 -17.93 -1.40 -1.79
CA ALA A 8 -18.77 -2.52 -2.22
C ALA A 8 -17.95 -3.81 -2.33
N LEU A 9 -16.77 -3.74 -2.97
CA LEU A 9 -15.85 -4.89 -3.07
C LEU A 9 -15.48 -5.47 -1.71
N LEU A 10 -15.20 -4.64 -0.70
CA LEU A 10 -14.90 -5.11 0.65
C LEU A 10 -16.09 -5.79 1.32
N ASN A 11 -17.28 -5.21 1.20
CA ASN A 11 -18.49 -5.80 1.77
C ASN A 11 -18.83 -7.14 1.11
N ILE A 12 -18.69 -7.24 -0.22
CA ILE A 12 -18.88 -8.49 -0.96
C ILE A 12 -17.86 -9.54 -0.53
N ALA A 13 -16.56 -9.20 -0.51
CA ALA A 13 -15.50 -10.14 -0.14
C ALA A 13 -15.66 -10.68 1.29
N LEU A 14 -16.13 -9.84 2.22
CA LEU A 14 -16.46 -10.28 3.59
C LEU A 14 -17.69 -11.18 3.63
N SER A 15 -18.75 -10.86 2.87
CA SER A 15 -19.97 -11.69 2.81
C SER A 15 -19.74 -13.07 2.20
N LEU A 16 -18.74 -13.18 1.32
CA LEU A 16 -18.33 -14.42 0.65
C LEU A 16 -17.14 -15.10 1.34
N GLU A 17 -16.71 -14.60 2.50
CA GLU A 17 -15.61 -15.15 3.29
C GLU A 17 -14.29 -15.34 2.51
N LEU A 18 -13.98 -14.40 1.60
CA LEU A 18 -12.78 -14.45 0.76
C LEU A 18 -11.53 -13.98 1.52
N ASN A 19 -11.21 -14.66 2.62
CA ASN A 19 -10.19 -14.25 3.60
C ASN A 19 -8.80 -14.01 2.98
N HIS A 20 -8.45 -14.77 1.95
CA HIS A 20 -7.14 -14.71 1.28
C HIS A 20 -6.88 -13.42 0.49
N ILE A 21 -7.92 -12.69 0.06
CA ILE A 21 -7.80 -11.40 -0.66
C ILE A 21 -8.10 -10.18 0.20
N LEU A 22 -8.60 -10.37 1.43
CA LEU A 22 -8.96 -9.26 2.30
C LEU A 22 -7.81 -8.28 2.54
N PRO A 23 -6.55 -8.69 2.78
CA PRO A 23 -5.45 -7.74 2.99
C PRO A 23 -5.30 -6.74 1.82
N GLN A 24 -5.39 -7.24 0.58
CA GLN A 24 -5.30 -6.45 -0.64
C GLN A 24 -6.50 -5.50 -0.76
N ILE A 25 -7.71 -5.98 -0.49
CA ILE A 25 -8.94 -5.17 -0.57
C ILE A 25 -8.94 -4.07 0.50
N PHE A 26 -8.57 -4.39 1.74
CA PHE A 26 -8.43 -3.38 2.80
C PHE A 26 -7.42 -2.29 2.42
N TYR A 27 -6.29 -2.69 1.80
CA TYR A 27 -5.33 -1.72 1.26
C TYR A 27 -5.97 -0.83 0.19
N ILE A 28 -6.67 -1.40 -0.80
CA ILE A 28 -7.31 -0.64 -1.87
C ILE A 28 -8.37 0.33 -1.31
N VAL A 29 -9.24 -0.13 -0.41
CA VAL A 29 -10.25 0.70 0.26
C VAL A 29 -9.59 1.84 1.03
N SER A 30 -8.45 1.55 1.68
CA SER A 30 -7.68 2.57 2.38
C SER A 30 -7.11 3.65 1.47
N GLN A 31 -7.23 3.57 0.13
CA GLN A 31 -6.83 4.65 -0.76
C GLN A 31 -7.95 5.67 -1.05
N ALA A 32 -9.21 5.35 -0.69
CA ALA A 32 -10.35 6.26 -0.87
C ALA A 32 -10.24 7.52 0.00
N THR A 33 -10.93 8.61 -0.34
CA THR A 33 -10.89 9.83 0.47
C THR A 33 -11.55 9.63 1.84
N ASP A 34 -11.16 10.42 2.85
CA ASP A 34 -11.79 10.37 4.18
C ASP A 34 -13.30 10.58 4.12
N ARG A 35 -13.76 11.44 3.21
CA ARG A 35 -15.18 11.66 2.96
C ARG A 35 -15.86 10.38 2.49
N VAL A 36 -15.33 9.71 1.45
CA VAL A 36 -15.91 8.46 0.91
C VAL A 36 -15.90 7.36 1.97
N LEU A 37 -14.83 7.23 2.75
CA LEU A 37 -14.77 6.26 3.84
C LEU A 37 -15.79 6.53 4.95
N ALA A 38 -16.05 7.80 5.26
CA ALA A 38 -16.96 8.20 6.32
C ALA A 38 -18.44 8.17 5.90
N THR A 39 -18.75 8.54 4.65
CA THR A 39 -20.14 8.68 4.17
C THR A 39 -20.61 7.55 3.27
N GLY A 40 -19.73 6.62 2.91
CA GLY A 40 -20.03 5.58 1.92
C GLY A 40 -20.15 6.11 0.49
N TYR A 41 -20.70 5.27 -0.37
CA TYR A 41 -20.89 5.49 -1.80
C TYR A 41 -22.22 4.89 -2.25
N THR A 42 -22.94 5.56 -3.15
CA THR A 42 -24.14 5.00 -3.80
C THR A 42 -23.81 4.63 -5.24
N ASP A 43 -24.03 3.37 -5.59
CA ASP A 43 -23.74 2.85 -6.93
C ASP A 43 -24.81 3.23 -7.96
N LYS A 44 -24.61 2.76 -9.19
CA LYS A 44 -25.50 3.04 -10.32
C LYS A 44 -26.90 2.43 -10.18
N ASP A 45 -27.04 1.39 -9.36
CA ASP A 45 -28.30 0.70 -9.11
C ASP A 45 -29.05 1.32 -7.92
N GLY A 46 -28.48 2.37 -7.31
CA GLY A 46 -29.04 3.07 -6.15
C GLY A 46 -28.72 2.40 -4.82
N THR A 47 -27.88 1.37 -4.81
CA THR A 47 -27.48 0.70 -3.56
C THR A 47 -26.43 1.53 -2.85
N HIS A 48 -26.69 1.85 -1.58
CA HIS A 48 -25.75 2.56 -0.73
C HIS A 48 -24.82 1.59 -0.01
N TRP A 49 -23.52 1.73 -0.27
CA TRP A 49 -22.45 0.95 0.32
C TRP A 49 -21.68 1.78 1.35
N GLU A 50 -21.67 1.32 2.59
CA GLU A 50 -20.92 1.95 3.67
C GLU A 50 -20.08 0.93 4.46
N LEU A 51 -19.10 1.46 5.20
CA LEU A 51 -18.32 0.67 6.14
C LEU A 51 -18.97 0.74 7.51
N SER A 52 -19.10 -0.41 8.18
CA SER A 52 -19.39 -0.41 9.61
C SER A 52 -18.27 0.31 10.38
N ARG A 53 -18.59 0.84 11.56
CA ARG A 53 -17.64 1.57 12.42
C ARG A 53 -16.32 0.81 12.63
N ASP A 54 -16.40 -0.49 12.89
CA ASP A 54 -15.25 -1.36 13.12
C ASP A 54 -14.38 -1.50 11.86
N LYS A 55 -15.00 -1.68 10.69
CA LYS A 55 -14.29 -1.76 9.41
C LYS A 55 -13.61 -0.43 9.08
N LEU A 56 -14.32 0.68 9.27
CA LEU A 56 -13.77 2.02 9.08
C LEU A 56 -12.56 2.26 9.98
N SER A 57 -12.68 1.97 11.27
CA SER A 57 -11.57 2.09 12.24
C SER A 57 -10.35 1.28 11.80
N ARG A 58 -10.57 0.05 11.34
CA ARG A 58 -9.52 -0.85 10.85
C ARG A 58 -8.85 -0.32 9.57
N VAL A 59 -9.64 0.15 8.60
CA VAL A 59 -9.13 0.77 7.36
C VAL A 59 -8.26 1.99 7.69
N MET A 60 -8.74 2.90 8.55
CA MET A 60 -8.02 4.12 8.92
C MET A 60 -6.74 3.82 9.69
N ALA A 61 -6.77 2.86 10.62
CA ALA A 61 -5.58 2.44 11.35
C ALA A 61 -4.54 1.77 10.42
N GLY A 62 -5.00 0.90 9.51
CA GLY A 62 -4.14 0.26 8.52
C GLY A 62 -3.51 1.27 7.56
N ARG A 63 -4.26 2.27 7.07
CA ARG A 63 -3.73 3.37 6.26
C ARG A 63 -2.54 4.05 6.94
N LYS A 64 -2.72 4.46 8.21
CA LYS A 64 -1.65 5.13 8.98
C LYS A 64 -0.38 4.27 9.06
N ARG A 65 -0.54 2.96 9.23
CA ARG A 65 0.59 2.01 9.26
C ARG A 65 1.23 1.82 7.89
N CYS A 66 0.45 1.76 6.80
CA CYS A 66 0.98 1.75 5.43
C CYS A 66 1.81 3.00 5.14
N ILE A 67 1.34 4.19 5.55
CA ILE A 67 2.10 5.45 5.45
C ILE A 67 3.44 5.33 6.18
N ILE A 68 3.47 4.75 7.39
CA ILE A 68 4.72 4.53 8.13
C ILE A 68 5.66 3.59 7.37
N CYS A 69 5.15 2.53 6.75
CA CYS A 69 5.95 1.65 5.89
C CYS A 69 6.54 2.42 4.69
N ALA A 70 5.73 3.26 4.03
CA ALA A 70 6.18 4.11 2.93
C ALA A 70 7.35 5.01 3.31
N LYS A 71 7.28 5.63 4.51
CA LYS A 71 8.34 6.49 5.06
C LYS A 71 9.70 5.80 5.09
N GLN A 72 9.74 4.48 5.29
CA GLN A 72 11.01 3.76 5.41
C GLN A 72 11.85 3.85 4.13
N SER A 73 11.22 3.90 2.96
CA SER A 73 11.92 4.09 1.68
C SER A 73 12.39 5.54 1.50
N ILE A 74 11.56 6.51 1.88
CA ILE A 74 11.81 7.95 1.74
C ILE A 74 12.96 8.41 2.66
N LEU A 75 13.07 7.84 3.85
CA LEU A 75 14.10 8.19 4.84
C LEU A 75 15.50 7.73 4.43
N LYS A 76 15.63 6.78 3.50
CA LYS A 76 16.91 6.26 3.02
C LYS A 76 17.51 7.17 1.95
N THR A 77 18.07 8.31 2.34
CA THR A 77 18.79 9.22 1.43
C THR A 77 20.24 8.79 1.22
N MET A 78 20.44 7.72 0.47
CA MET A 78 21.76 7.21 0.12
C MET A 78 21.99 7.27 -1.39
N LEU A 79 23.18 7.65 -1.81
CA LEU A 79 23.54 7.67 -3.22
C LEU A 79 24.07 6.31 -3.66
N SER A 80 23.92 6.03 -4.96
CA SER A 80 24.64 4.92 -5.58
C SER A 80 26.15 5.14 -5.46
N PRO A 81 26.95 4.09 -5.21
CA PRO A 81 28.41 4.18 -5.28
C PRO A 81 28.91 4.61 -6.67
N LEU A 82 28.09 4.41 -7.71
CA LEU A 82 28.35 4.79 -9.11
C LEU A 82 27.72 6.15 -9.47
N CYS A 83 27.38 6.99 -8.50
CA CYS A 83 26.74 8.29 -8.75
C CYS A 83 27.67 9.22 -9.54
N GLU A 84 27.19 9.71 -10.68
CA GLU A 84 27.90 10.62 -11.59
C GLU A 84 27.98 12.06 -11.05
N SER A 85 27.04 12.46 -10.19
CA SER A 85 26.97 13.81 -9.59
C SER A 85 26.50 13.72 -8.15
N LYS A 86 27.45 13.55 -7.23
CA LYS A 86 27.17 13.33 -5.81
C LYS A 86 26.43 14.52 -5.18
N GLU A 87 26.96 15.73 -5.30
CA GLU A 87 26.31 16.95 -4.82
C GLU A 87 24.90 17.11 -5.39
N GLY A 88 24.76 17.00 -6.72
CA GLY A 88 23.52 17.26 -7.44
C GLY A 88 22.42 16.28 -7.05
N CYS A 89 22.71 14.98 -7.07
CA CYS A 89 21.74 13.96 -6.67
C CYS A 89 21.37 14.07 -5.19
N LEU A 90 22.34 14.32 -4.30
CA LEU A 90 22.09 14.44 -2.87
C LEU A 90 21.18 15.62 -2.55
N MET A 91 21.45 16.78 -3.15
CA MET A 91 20.64 17.98 -2.96
C MET A 91 19.19 17.76 -3.44
N ARG A 92 19.01 17.18 -4.64
CA ARG A 92 17.68 16.88 -5.19
C ARG A 92 16.92 15.87 -4.32
N LEU A 93 17.58 14.81 -3.85
CA LEU A 93 17.00 13.83 -2.92
C LEU A 93 16.56 14.48 -1.61
N LYS A 94 17.41 15.30 -0.99
CA LYS A 94 17.08 15.98 0.27
C LYS A 94 15.86 16.90 0.10
N ASN A 95 15.89 17.77 -0.91
CA ASN A 95 14.79 18.70 -1.18
C ASN A 95 13.47 17.95 -1.42
N ARG A 96 13.52 16.86 -2.20
CA ARG A 96 12.33 16.05 -2.46
C ARG A 96 11.84 15.30 -1.25
N ARG A 97 12.74 14.72 -0.46
CA ARG A 97 12.40 14.02 0.78
C ARG A 97 11.66 14.95 1.73
N ASP A 98 12.19 16.13 1.97
CA ASP A 98 11.63 17.06 2.96
C ASP A 98 10.24 17.53 2.51
N GLY A 99 10.06 17.80 1.21
CA GLY A 99 8.74 18.05 0.61
C GLY A 99 7.79 16.86 0.76
N THR A 100 8.22 15.66 0.36
CA THR A 100 7.38 14.45 0.39
C THR A 100 6.95 14.10 1.82
N LEU A 101 7.85 14.20 2.80
CA LEU A 101 7.53 13.94 4.21
C LEU A 101 6.50 14.91 4.78
N SER A 102 6.50 16.15 4.31
CA SER A 102 5.54 17.18 4.74
C SER A 102 4.11 16.82 4.28
N PHE A 103 3.95 16.28 3.06
CA PHE A 103 2.64 15.96 2.48
C PHE A 103 2.20 14.50 2.66
N LEU A 104 3.05 13.62 3.19
CA LEU A 104 2.77 12.18 3.20
C LEU A 104 1.50 11.78 3.98
N HIS A 105 1.03 12.62 4.88
CA HIS A 105 -0.20 12.38 5.62
C HIS A 105 -1.48 12.68 4.81
N GLU A 106 -1.36 13.49 3.76
CA GLU A 106 -2.45 13.85 2.83
C GLU A 106 -2.56 12.85 1.68
N ASP A 107 -1.47 12.16 1.36
CA ASP A 107 -1.41 11.20 0.28
C ASP A 107 -2.06 9.88 0.68
N THR A 108 -3.19 9.57 0.06
CA THR A 108 -3.87 8.29 0.26
C THR A 108 -3.13 7.14 -0.43
N ALA A 109 -2.27 7.43 -1.41
CA ALA A 109 -1.50 6.49 -2.22
C ALA A 109 -0.24 5.98 -1.50
N SER A 110 -0.41 5.48 -0.27
CA SER A 110 0.69 5.22 0.65
C SER A 110 1.72 4.16 0.20
N LEU A 111 1.43 3.27 -0.76
CA LEU A 111 2.44 2.38 -1.36
C LEU A 111 2.77 2.71 -2.82
N MET A 112 2.68 4.00 -3.19
CA MET A 112 3.31 4.49 -4.42
C MET A 112 4.79 4.08 -4.39
N GLY A 113 5.23 3.36 -5.42
CA GLY A 113 6.59 2.82 -5.49
C GLY A 113 7.64 3.92 -5.67
N ALA A 114 8.40 3.87 -6.75
CA ALA A 114 9.43 4.86 -7.03
C ALA A 114 8.88 6.22 -7.54
N ALA A 115 7.56 6.42 -7.60
CA ALA A 115 6.97 7.62 -8.18
C ALA A 115 7.42 8.92 -7.49
N TRP A 116 7.78 8.87 -6.20
CA TRP A 116 8.24 10.06 -5.48
C TRP A 116 9.62 10.56 -5.95
N ILE A 117 10.45 9.73 -6.61
CA ILE A 117 11.77 10.12 -7.15
C ILE A 117 11.78 10.40 -8.66
N GLU A 118 10.72 10.06 -9.41
CA GLU A 118 10.68 10.26 -10.87
C GLU A 118 10.85 11.74 -11.30
N PRO A 119 10.23 12.74 -10.64
CA PRO A 119 10.27 14.11 -11.14
C PRO A 119 11.57 14.86 -10.88
N ILE A 120 12.48 14.29 -10.08
CA ILE A 120 13.61 15.05 -9.52
C ILE A 120 14.91 14.87 -10.29
N GLY A 121 14.92 14.10 -11.37
CA GLY A 121 16.07 14.00 -12.29
C GLY A 121 17.35 13.53 -11.62
N LEU A 122 17.33 12.37 -10.96
CA LEU A 122 18.56 11.73 -10.48
C LEU A 122 19.36 11.14 -11.65
N CYS A 123 20.67 10.93 -11.47
CA CYS A 123 21.43 10.12 -12.41
C CYS A 123 20.92 8.67 -12.42
N ALA A 124 21.10 7.96 -13.53
CA ALA A 124 20.53 6.63 -13.72
C ALA A 124 20.91 5.61 -12.62
N PRO A 125 22.17 5.56 -12.12
CA PRO A 125 22.52 4.68 -11.00
C PRO A 125 21.76 4.99 -9.70
N CYS A 126 21.56 6.28 -9.38
CA CYS A 126 20.81 6.69 -8.18
C CYS A 126 19.30 6.42 -8.35
N THR A 127 18.73 6.67 -9.53
CA THR A 127 17.34 6.31 -9.83
C THR A 127 17.11 4.83 -9.59
N ARG A 128 17.97 3.96 -10.17
CA ARG A 128 17.86 2.50 -10.00
C ARG A 128 17.94 2.08 -8.54
N LEU A 129 18.96 2.55 -7.81
CA LEU A 129 19.12 2.23 -6.38
C LEU A 129 17.86 2.57 -5.58
N HIS A 130 17.31 3.77 -5.76
CA HIS A 130 16.12 4.17 -5.02
C HIS A 130 14.87 3.45 -5.48
N THR A 131 14.73 3.12 -6.76
CA THR A 131 13.66 2.25 -7.26
C THR A 131 13.71 0.89 -6.58
N ASP A 132 14.89 0.27 -6.46
CA ASP A 132 15.08 -1.01 -5.79
C ASP A 132 14.73 -0.93 -4.30
N ILE A 133 15.19 0.12 -3.61
CA ILE A 133 14.82 0.38 -2.20
C ILE A 133 13.31 0.53 -2.05
N CYS A 134 12.65 1.32 -2.91
CA CYS A 134 11.20 1.52 -2.83
C CYS A 134 10.43 0.22 -3.09
N ASN A 135 10.85 -0.56 -4.09
CA ASN A 135 10.23 -1.85 -4.42
C ASN A 135 10.39 -2.85 -3.29
N GLU A 136 11.56 -2.90 -2.66
CA GLU A 136 11.84 -3.81 -1.55
C GLU A 136 11.03 -3.45 -0.29
N GLU A 137 10.99 -2.17 0.11
CA GLU A 137 10.17 -1.73 1.24
C GLU A 137 8.67 -1.92 0.96
N ARG A 138 8.24 -1.67 -0.29
CA ARG A 138 6.88 -1.95 -0.74
C ARG A 138 6.57 -3.45 -0.62
N ARG A 139 7.43 -4.34 -1.11
CA ARG A 139 7.27 -5.80 -1.02
C ARG A 139 7.09 -6.26 0.43
N LYS A 140 7.97 -5.81 1.34
CA LYS A 140 7.85 -6.10 2.77
C LYS A 140 6.53 -5.60 3.36
N CYS A 141 6.06 -4.43 2.93
CA CYS A 141 4.76 -3.92 3.37
C CYS A 141 3.61 -4.79 2.85
N TRP A 142 3.66 -5.22 1.58
CA TRP A 142 2.66 -6.10 0.97
C TRP A 142 2.54 -7.44 1.72
N GLU A 143 3.67 -8.05 2.06
CA GLU A 143 3.72 -9.30 2.84
C GLU A 143 3.13 -9.15 4.24
N ARG A 144 3.09 -7.93 4.77
CA ARG A 144 2.60 -7.61 6.11
C ARG A 144 1.20 -7.01 6.13
N LEU A 145 0.50 -6.91 4.99
CA LEU A 145 -0.81 -6.24 4.93
C LEU A 145 -1.82 -6.83 5.89
N ALA A 146 -1.87 -8.16 6.01
CA ALA A 146 -2.79 -8.82 6.94
C ALA A 146 -2.57 -8.31 8.38
N HIS A 147 -1.32 -8.28 8.83
CA HIS A 147 -0.96 -7.75 10.14
C HIS A 147 -1.21 -6.25 10.26
N ILE A 148 -0.91 -5.47 9.23
CA ILE A 148 -1.14 -4.02 9.19
C ILE A 148 -2.62 -3.70 9.43
N PHE A 149 -3.52 -4.43 8.78
CA PHE A 149 -4.96 -4.29 8.92
C PHE A 149 -5.56 -5.12 10.05
N GLY A 150 -4.76 -5.79 10.89
CA GLY A 150 -5.27 -6.59 12.00
C GLY A 150 -6.20 -7.73 11.57
N LEU A 151 -5.91 -8.34 10.42
CA LEU A 151 -6.61 -9.50 9.89
C LEU A 151 -5.94 -10.78 10.42
N VAL A 152 -6.74 -11.71 10.90
CA VAL A 152 -6.29 -13.06 11.24
C VAL A 152 -6.52 -13.92 10.00
N LEU A 153 -5.43 -14.25 9.30
CA LEU A 153 -5.49 -15.22 8.22
C LEU A 153 -5.36 -16.61 8.83
N GLU A 154 -6.36 -17.47 8.62
CA GLU A 154 -6.20 -18.88 8.88
C GLU A 154 -5.11 -19.41 7.96
N VAL A 155 -4.04 -19.96 8.55
CA VAL A 155 -2.98 -20.60 7.79
C VAL A 155 -3.57 -21.88 7.22
N VAL A 156 -4.03 -21.83 5.97
CA VAL A 156 -4.42 -23.03 5.23
C VAL A 156 -3.17 -23.89 5.12
N ARG A 157 -3.08 -24.92 5.96
CA ARG A 157 -2.01 -25.91 5.84
C ARG A 157 -2.17 -26.56 4.47
N PRO A 158 -1.10 -26.68 3.67
CA PRO A 158 -1.18 -27.39 2.41
C PRO A 158 -1.75 -28.78 2.70
N VAL A 159 -2.87 -29.11 2.05
CA VAL A 159 -3.42 -30.46 2.10
C VAL A 159 -2.34 -31.34 1.51
N SER A 160 -1.66 -32.10 2.36
CA SER A 160 -0.64 -33.05 1.91
C SER A 160 -1.32 -33.93 0.87
N SER A 161 -0.90 -33.78 -0.39
CA SER A 161 -1.42 -34.56 -1.50
C SER A 161 -1.26 -36.02 -1.11
N ARG A 162 -2.38 -36.69 -0.82
CA ARG A 162 -2.39 -38.14 -0.61
C ARG A 162 -1.72 -38.73 -1.83
N GLN A 163 -0.59 -39.41 -1.62
CA GLN A 163 -0.03 -40.31 -2.61
C GLN A 163 -1.16 -41.26 -2.98
N VAL A 164 -1.64 -41.16 -4.21
CA VAL A 164 -2.47 -42.20 -4.80
C VAL A 164 -1.48 -43.30 -5.11
N ASP A 165 -1.30 -44.20 -4.15
CA ASP A 165 -0.60 -45.46 -4.39
C ASP A 165 -1.45 -46.22 -5.40
N ASN A 166 -0.99 -46.27 -6.65
CA ASN A 166 -1.55 -47.11 -7.68
C ASN A 166 -1.12 -48.55 -7.38
N GLU A 167 -2.09 -49.36 -6.93
CA GLU A 167 -2.01 -50.83 -6.99
C GLU A 167 -2.21 -51.34 -8.43
#